data_AF-A0A2W4R9Y6-F1
#
_entry.id   AF-A0A2W4R9Y6-F1
#
_cell.length_a   1.000
_cell.length_b   1.000
_cell.length_c   1.000
_cell.angle_alpha   90.00
_cell.angle_beta   90.00
_cell.angle_gamma   90.00
#
_symmetry.space_group_name_H-M   'P 1'
#
loop_
_entity.id
_entity.type
_entity.pdbx_description
1 polymer ?
#
loop_
_entity_poly.entity_id
_entity_poly.type
_entity_poly.pdbx_seq_one_letter_code
_entity_poly.pdbx_strand_id
1 'polypeptide(L)'
;MKAWAAVLLVSGLALALPAHAFRCGTQLVSKGDTRSAVLAKCGEPTEIDRRSVWRRPVVWLRGRPFFVGSDLVEIPVEFWIYNLGPNKLMRRVRFEDGLVVEVDTLGYGFRESQRPERLPREAYDYD
;
A
#
# COMPACT_ATOMS: atom_id res chain seq x y z
N MET A 1 35.69 43.07 -28.97
CA MET A 1 34.45 42.79 -28.21
C MET A 1 34.21 41.29 -28.25
N LYS A 2 34.63 40.53 -27.23
CA LYS A 2 34.36 39.09 -27.12
C LYS A 2 33.51 38.90 -25.86
N ALA A 3 32.21 38.73 -26.03
CA ALA A 3 31.30 38.40 -24.95
C ALA A 3 31.40 36.90 -24.69
N TRP A 4 31.86 36.51 -23.50
CA TRP A 4 31.93 35.13 -23.08
C TRP A 4 30.57 34.80 -22.45
N ALA A 5 29.76 33.99 -23.14
CA ALA A 5 28.53 33.47 -22.57
C ALA A 5 28.89 32.41 -21.52
N ALA A 6 28.77 32.79 -20.25
CA ALA A 6 28.85 31.85 -19.14
C ALA A 6 27.59 30.96 -19.18
N VAL A 7 27.75 29.72 -19.65
CA VAL A 7 26.71 28.69 -19.57
C VAL A 7 26.63 28.24 -18.11
N LEU A 8 25.63 28.75 -17.39
CA LEU A 8 25.26 28.28 -16.06
C LEU A 8 24.64 26.88 -16.19
N LEU A 9 25.45 25.85 -15.96
CA LEU A 9 25.01 24.48 -15.69
C LEU A 9 24.27 24.45 -14.34
N VAL A 10 22.97 24.71 -14.37
CA VAL A 10 22.09 24.44 -13.22
C VAL A 10 21.91 22.93 -13.12
N SER A 11 22.80 22.30 -12.36
CA SER A 11 22.68 20.90 -11.95
C SER A 11 21.42 20.73 -11.10
N GLY A 12 20.36 20.18 -11.68
CA GLY A 12 19.12 19.83 -10.99
C GLY A 12 19.37 18.75 -9.93
N LEU A 13 19.51 19.16 -8.67
CA LEU A 13 19.51 18.26 -7.53
C LEU A 13 18.09 17.73 -7.37
N ALA A 14 17.83 16.51 -7.88
CA ALA A 14 16.56 15.84 -7.67
C ALA A 14 16.36 15.61 -6.17
N LEU A 15 15.45 16.36 -5.56
CA LEU A 15 14.99 16.11 -4.20
C LEU A 15 14.26 14.76 -4.19
N ALA A 16 14.96 13.69 -3.80
CA ALA A 16 14.36 12.40 -3.56
C ALA A 16 13.46 12.53 -2.32
N LEU A 17 12.15 12.67 -2.54
CA LEU A 17 11.19 12.62 -1.45
C LEU A 17 11.23 11.23 -0.81
N PRO A 18 11.21 11.12 0.54
CA PRO A 18 11.18 9.83 1.20
C PRO A 18 9.88 9.11 0.86
N ALA A 19 9.95 8.13 -0.04
CA ALA A 19 8.89 7.16 -0.21
C ALA A 19 8.91 6.23 1.01
N HIS A 20 7.95 6.41 1.92
CA HIS A 20 7.86 5.60 3.14
C HIS A 20 7.35 4.19 2.84
N ALA A 21 8.23 3.33 2.32
CA ALA A 21 7.96 1.93 2.07
C ALA A 21 7.62 1.18 3.38
N PHE A 22 6.62 0.30 3.35
CA PHE A 22 6.24 -0.46 4.54
C PHE A 22 7.22 -1.60 4.80
N ARG A 23 7.97 -1.47 5.90
CA ARG A 23 8.95 -2.44 6.35
C ARG A 23 8.62 -2.96 7.75
N CYS A 24 8.86 -4.25 7.95
CA CYS A 24 8.77 -4.94 9.23
C CYS A 24 10.17 -5.43 9.59
N GLY A 25 10.82 -4.70 10.50
CA GLY A 25 12.27 -4.84 10.73
C GLY A 25 13.06 -4.49 9.46
N THR A 26 13.83 -5.45 8.94
CA THR A 26 14.61 -5.28 7.70
C THR A 26 13.83 -5.71 6.45
N GLN A 27 12.69 -6.39 6.61
CA GLN A 27 11.93 -6.98 5.51
C GLN A 27 10.92 -5.99 4.93
N LEU A 28 10.82 -5.97 3.60
CA LEU A 28 9.94 -5.07 2.86
C LEU A 28 8.68 -5.83 2.41
N VAL A 29 7.50 -5.25 2.65
CA VAL A 29 6.23 -5.69 2.06
C VAL A 29 6.10 -5.04 0.68
N SER A 30 5.81 -5.84 -0.34
CA SER A 30 5.76 -5.43 -1.74
C SER A 30 4.50 -5.92 -2.43
N LYS A 31 4.10 -5.24 -3.51
CA LYS A 31 3.00 -5.68 -4.37
C LYS A 31 3.29 -7.09 -4.91
N GLY A 32 2.29 -7.97 -4.85
CA GLY A 32 2.40 -9.37 -5.23
C GLY A 32 2.83 -10.32 -4.10
N ASP A 33 3.21 -9.82 -2.93
CA ASP A 33 3.42 -10.69 -1.76
C ASP A 33 2.13 -11.44 -1.41
N THR A 34 2.25 -12.71 -1.01
CA THR A 34 1.11 -13.48 -0.50
C THR A 34 0.77 -13.09 0.95
N ARG A 35 -0.44 -13.38 1.41
CA ARG A 35 -0.82 -13.29 2.84
C ARG A 35 0.21 -13.95 3.77
N SER A 36 0.64 -15.16 3.44
CA SER A 36 1.64 -15.90 4.22
C SER A 36 3.01 -15.22 4.22
N ALA A 37 3.43 -14.62 3.11
CA ALA A 37 4.67 -13.86 3.05
C ALA A 37 4.59 -12.60 3.93
N VAL A 38 3.45 -11.91 3.94
CA VAL A 38 3.26 -10.73 4.82
C VAL A 38 3.24 -11.15 6.30
N LEU A 39 2.57 -12.23 6.66
CA LEU A 39 2.62 -12.79 8.03
C LEU A 39 4.06 -13.16 8.44
N ALA A 40 4.81 -13.82 7.55
CA ALA A 40 6.19 -14.19 7.83
C ALA A 40 7.09 -12.94 8.03
N LYS A 41 6.77 -11.82 7.38
CA LYS A 41 7.52 -10.57 7.48
C LYS A 41 7.15 -9.73 8.70
N CYS A 42 5.86 -9.64 8.99
CA CYS A 42 5.30 -8.64 9.89
C CYS A 42 4.63 -9.22 11.14
N GLY A 43 4.39 -10.52 11.17
CA GLY A 43 3.52 -11.15 12.16
C GLY A 43 2.04 -10.83 11.93
N GLU A 44 1.24 -11.15 12.93
CA GLU A 44 -0.21 -10.94 12.90
C GLU A 44 -0.55 -9.45 12.84
N PRO A 45 -1.52 -9.05 12.00
CA PRO A 45 -2.03 -7.69 11.98
C PRO A 45 -2.86 -7.39 13.23
N THR A 46 -3.03 -6.10 13.50
CA THR A 46 -3.90 -5.59 14.57
C THR A 46 -5.38 -5.79 14.27
N GLU A 47 -5.78 -5.64 13.00
CA GLU A 47 -7.15 -5.84 12.52
C GLU A 47 -7.14 -6.44 11.13
N ILE A 48 -8.11 -7.31 10.85
CA ILE A 48 -8.40 -7.86 9.52
C ILE A 48 -9.86 -7.56 9.20
N ASP A 49 -10.10 -6.75 8.17
CA ASP A 49 -11.41 -6.57 7.57
C ASP A 49 -11.51 -7.37 6.27
N ARG A 50 -12.58 -8.13 6.10
CA ARG A 50 -12.79 -9.00 4.93
C ARG A 50 -14.04 -8.59 4.19
N ARG A 51 -13.90 -8.41 2.88
CA ARG A 51 -14.97 -8.01 1.98
C ARG A 51 -14.86 -8.79 0.68
N SER A 52 -15.86 -8.62 -0.19
CA SER A 52 -15.82 -9.11 -1.55
C SER A 52 -16.14 -7.97 -2.50
N VAL A 53 -15.47 -7.97 -3.66
CA VAL A 53 -15.80 -7.08 -4.77
C VAL A 53 -16.12 -7.90 -6.00
N TRP A 54 -17.08 -7.46 -6.79
CA TRP A 54 -17.48 -8.13 -8.03
C TRP A 54 -16.85 -7.41 -9.21
N ARG A 55 -16.04 -8.12 -10.00
CA ARG A 55 -15.36 -7.53 -11.17
C ARG A 55 -15.45 -8.45 -12.37
N ARG A 56 -15.35 -7.87 -13.56
CA ARG A 56 -15.20 -8.65 -14.79
C ARG A 56 -13.78 -9.25 -14.83
N PRO A 57 -13.62 -10.51 -15.24
CA PRO A 57 -12.31 -11.13 -15.34
C PRO A 57 -11.46 -10.41 -16.38
N VAL A 58 -10.22 -10.08 -16.00
CA VAL A 58 -9.27 -9.34 -16.84
C VAL A 58 -7.97 -10.13 -16.99
N VAL A 59 -7.42 -10.17 -18.19
CA VAL A 59 -6.07 -10.67 -18.46
C VAL A 59 -5.19 -9.53 -18.90
N TRP A 60 -3.95 -9.52 -18.42
CA TRP A 60 -2.96 -8.52 -18.79
C TRP A 60 -2.07 -9.06 -19.90
N LEU A 61 -2.18 -8.50 -21.10
CA LEU A 61 -1.35 -8.86 -22.24
C LEU A 61 -0.51 -7.65 -22.64
N ARG A 62 0.82 -7.77 -22.56
CA ARG A 62 1.77 -6.67 -22.87
C ARG A 62 1.43 -5.36 -22.12
N GLY A 63 1.07 -5.49 -20.84
CA GLY A 63 0.72 -4.34 -19.98
C GLY A 63 -0.65 -3.71 -20.26
N ARG A 64 -1.46 -4.29 -21.15
CA ARG A 64 -2.82 -3.83 -21.44
C ARG A 64 -3.87 -4.79 -20.87
N PRO A 65 -4.93 -4.28 -20.22
CA PRO A 65 -6.00 -5.12 -19.70
C PRO A 65 -6.97 -5.52 -20.82
N PHE A 66 -7.35 -6.79 -20.87
CA PHE A 66 -8.38 -7.33 -21.75
C PHE A 66 -9.42 -8.08 -20.92
N PHE A 67 -10.70 -7.72 -21.07
CA PHE A 67 -11.78 -8.45 -20.42
C PHE A 67 -12.07 -9.75 -21.17
N VAL A 68 -12.04 -10.87 -20.47
CA VAL A 68 -12.28 -12.22 -21.06
C VAL A 68 -13.72 -12.70 -20.90
N GLY A 69 -14.59 -11.88 -20.31
CA GLY A 69 -16.02 -12.16 -20.16
C GLY A 69 -16.84 -10.94 -19.75
N SER A 70 -18.17 -11.10 -19.78
CA SER A 70 -19.14 -10.13 -19.23
C SER A 70 -19.53 -10.44 -17.79
N ASP A 71 -19.46 -11.71 -17.40
CA ASP A 71 -19.90 -12.15 -16.09
C ASP A 71 -19.00 -11.61 -15.00
N LEU A 72 -19.61 -11.26 -13.87
CA LEU A 72 -18.91 -10.79 -12.70
C LEU A 72 -18.41 -12.00 -11.89
N VAL A 73 -17.16 -11.93 -11.48
CA VAL A 73 -16.57 -12.88 -10.53
C VAL A 73 -16.37 -12.19 -9.19
N GLU A 74 -16.63 -12.93 -8.13
CA GLU A 74 -16.36 -12.49 -6.76
C GLU A 74 -14.85 -12.55 -6.50
N ILE A 75 -14.29 -11.45 -6.04
CA ILE A 75 -12.89 -11.35 -5.64
C ILE A 75 -12.85 -11.05 -4.14
N PRO A 76 -12.28 -11.95 -3.32
CA PRO A 76 -12.09 -11.69 -1.90
C PRO A 76 -11.06 -10.58 -1.72
N VAL A 77 -11.41 -9.61 -0.87
CA VAL A 77 -10.58 -8.47 -0.50
C VAL A 77 -10.36 -8.48 1.00
N GLU A 78 -9.10 -8.39 1.43
CA GLU A 78 -8.77 -8.26 2.84
C GLU A 78 -7.98 -6.97 3.08
N PHE A 79 -8.31 -6.28 4.16
CA PHE A 79 -7.54 -5.14 4.65
C PHE A 79 -6.93 -5.49 5.99
N TRP A 80 -5.61 -5.54 6.03
CA TRP A 80 -4.86 -5.85 7.24
C TRP A 80 -4.23 -4.57 7.78
N ILE A 81 -4.53 -4.21 9.02
CA ILE A 81 -3.97 -3.01 9.65
C ILE A 81 -2.88 -3.40 10.63
N TYR A 82 -1.72 -2.75 10.51
CA TYR A 82 -0.60 -2.87 11.44
C TYR A 82 -0.48 -1.58 12.26
N ASN A 83 -0.79 -1.66 13.55
CA ASN A 83 -0.56 -0.60 14.52
C ASN A 83 0.93 -0.54 14.89
N LEU A 84 1.62 0.52 14.48
CA LEU A 84 3.06 0.72 14.75
C LEU A 84 3.33 1.53 16.03
N GLY A 85 2.29 1.85 16.80
CA GLY A 85 2.33 2.64 18.02
C GLY A 85 2.09 4.14 17.82
N PRO A 86 1.89 4.89 18.93
CA PRO A 86 1.38 6.26 18.90
C PRO A 86 2.26 7.30 18.18
N ASN A 87 3.55 7.00 18.01
CA ASN A 87 4.51 7.91 17.37
C ASN A 87 4.85 7.47 15.93
N LYS A 88 4.13 6.49 15.39
CA LYS A 88 4.35 5.98 14.02
C LYS A 88 3.02 5.89 13.29
N LEU A 89 3.04 6.23 12.01
CA LEU A 89 1.89 6.07 11.14
C LEU A 89 1.60 4.57 10.94
N MET A 90 0.35 4.16 11.12
CA MET A 90 -0.05 2.78 10.86
C MET A 90 0.04 2.47 9.36
N ARG A 91 -0.08 1.18 9.05
CA ARG A 91 -0.02 0.67 7.68
C ARG A 91 -1.22 -0.22 7.42
N ARG A 92 -1.83 -0.05 6.26
CA ARG A 92 -2.88 -0.94 5.78
C ARG A 92 -2.38 -1.69 4.55
N VAL A 93 -2.43 -3.01 4.60
CA VAL A 93 -2.13 -3.86 3.44
C VAL A 93 -3.44 -4.34 2.86
N ARG A 94 -3.67 -4.05 1.58
CA ARG A 94 -4.84 -4.50 0.84
C ARG A 94 -4.48 -5.72 0.02
N PHE A 95 -5.21 -6.80 0.24
CA PHE A 95 -5.10 -8.04 -0.51
C PHE A 95 -6.28 -8.17 -1.46
N GLU A 96 -6.03 -8.59 -2.69
CA GLU A 96 -7.05 -9.13 -3.59
C GLU A 96 -6.62 -10.54 -3.97
N ASP A 97 -7.54 -11.51 -3.83
CA ASP A 97 -7.25 -12.93 -4.09
C ASP A 97 -5.99 -13.43 -3.35
N GLY A 98 -5.77 -12.92 -2.13
CA GLY A 98 -4.65 -13.27 -1.27
C GLY A 98 -3.29 -12.66 -1.63
N LEU A 99 -3.23 -11.76 -2.61
CA LEU A 99 -2.01 -11.05 -3.02
C LEU A 99 -2.07 -9.57 -2.65
N VAL A 100 -0.96 -9.02 -2.16
CA VAL A 100 -0.84 -7.58 -1.90
C VAL A 100 -1.01 -6.83 -3.21
N VAL A 101 -2.04 -6.00 -3.28
CA VAL A 101 -2.25 -5.09 -4.41
C VAL A 101 -1.85 -3.65 -4.08
N GLU A 102 -1.85 -3.30 -2.79
CA GLU A 102 -1.65 -1.94 -2.31
C GLU A 102 -1.24 -1.90 -0.82
N VAL A 103 -0.49 -0.86 -0.46
CA VAL A 103 -0.09 -0.60 0.93
C VAL A 103 -0.25 0.90 1.22
N ASP A 104 -1.16 1.21 2.13
CA ASP A 104 -1.51 2.57 2.49
C ASP A 104 -0.84 3.00 3.80
N THR A 105 -0.56 4.29 3.88
CA THR A 105 -0.19 4.96 5.13
C THR A 105 -1.45 5.54 5.76
N LEU A 106 -1.73 5.16 7.01
CA LEU A 106 -2.85 5.71 7.77
C LEU A 106 -2.37 6.77 8.78
N GLY A 107 -3.28 7.19 9.66
CA GLY A 107 -2.93 8.01 10.82
C GLY A 107 -1.99 7.31 11.81
N TYR A 108 -1.61 8.04 12.86
CA TYR A 108 -0.79 7.51 13.94
C TYR A 108 -1.45 6.31 14.61
N GLY A 109 -0.62 5.39 15.07
CA GLY A 109 -1.05 4.25 15.86
C GLY A 109 -1.54 4.64 17.25
N PHE A 110 -1.80 3.63 18.07
CA PHE A 110 -2.31 3.79 19.41
C PHE A 110 -1.62 2.84 20.37
N ARG A 111 -1.76 3.11 21.67
CA ARG A 111 -1.41 2.16 22.72
C ARG A 111 -2.54 1.15 22.86
N GLU A 112 -2.23 -0.08 23.24
CA GLU A 112 -3.23 -1.13 23.41
C GLU A 112 -4.36 -0.72 24.38
N SER A 113 -4.03 0.00 25.45
CA SER A 113 -5.00 0.55 26.41
C SER A 113 -5.95 1.61 25.83
N GLN A 114 -5.70 2.06 24.59
CA GLN A 114 -6.47 3.09 23.86
C GLN A 114 -7.03 2.53 22.54
N ARG A 115 -7.08 1.20 22.39
CA ARG A 115 -7.63 0.57 21.17
C ARG A 115 -9.08 1.02 20.96
N PRO A 116 -9.41 1.60 19.80
CA PRO A 116 -10.80 1.95 19.49
C PRO A 116 -11.62 0.69 19.21
N GLU A 117 -12.91 0.72 19.55
CA GLU A 117 -13.87 -0.38 19.33
C GLU A 117 -14.00 -0.76 17.84
N ARG A 118 -13.81 0.22 16.95
CA ARG A 118 -13.73 0.03 15.50
C ARG A 118 -12.71 1.02 14.96
N LEU A 119 -11.71 0.55 14.21
CA LEU A 119 -10.78 1.48 13.56
C LEU A 119 -11.56 2.36 12.56
N PRO A 120 -11.38 3.70 12.59
CA PRO A 120 -12.19 4.61 11.79
C PRO A 120 -12.19 4.23 10.32
N ARG A 121 -13.39 4.10 9.72
CA ARG A 121 -13.54 3.90 8.27
C ARG A 121 -12.94 5.06 7.47
N GLU A 122 -12.74 6.21 8.10
CA GLU A 122 -12.14 7.42 7.53
C GLU A 122 -10.62 7.29 7.29
N ALA A 123 -9.96 6.25 7.82
CA ALA A 123 -8.60 5.92 7.39
C ALA A 123 -8.58 5.26 5.99
N TYR A 124 -9.73 4.90 5.42
CA TYR A 124 -9.89 4.16 4.15
C TYR A 124 -10.21 5.03 2.95
N ASP A 125 -10.20 6.35 3.13
CA ASP A 125 -10.51 7.30 2.08
C ASP A 125 -9.28 8.21 1.87
N TYR A 126 -8.48 7.86 0.87
CA TYR A 126 -7.66 8.83 0.17
C TYR A 126 -7.78 8.48 -1.31
N ASP A 127 -8.53 9.34 -2.02
CA ASP A 127 -8.89 9.33 -3.44
C ASP A 127 -7.95 8.54 -4.39
#